data_AF-A0A1G3KH96-F1
#
_entry.id   AF-A0A1G3KH96-F1
#
_cell.length_a   1.000
_cell.length_b   1.000
_cell.length_c   1.000
_cell.angle_alpha   90.00
_cell.angle_beta   90.00
_cell.angle_gamma   90.00
#
_symmetry.space_group_name_H-M   'P 1'
#
loop_
_entity.id
_entity.type
_entity.pdbx_description
1 polymer ?
#
loop_
_entity_poly.entity_id
_entity_poly.type
_entity_poly.pdbx_seq_one_letter_code
_entity_poly.pdbx_strand_id
1 'polypeptide(L)'
;MTSGILFLTYATLRSVRQDNISRLQQILGWTDTEFEGVILFDESHAMGNAAGTQGDFGTAKGSEQGLAGVRLQNALPRARIAYVSATGATKPENLSYASRLGLWGAGTGFTDRNAFMAAMDGGGIAAMEIVARDLKATGLYTARALSFAGVEYDPLKHPLSPDRSPSMTPSRMGGR
;
A
#
# COMPACT_ATOMS: atom_id res chain seq x y z
N MET A 1 -6.60 6.38 -31.79
CA MET A 1 -6.11 7.52 -30.99
C MET A 1 -4.59 7.53 -31.02
N THR A 2 -4.01 8.70 -31.24
CA THR A 2 -2.60 9.02 -31.02
C THR A 2 -2.24 8.74 -29.56
N SER A 3 -1.05 8.19 -29.32
CA SER A 3 -0.50 7.91 -27.99
C SER A 3 -0.66 9.10 -27.03
N GLY A 4 -0.93 8.83 -25.75
CA GLY A 4 -1.06 9.86 -24.71
C GLY A 4 -0.59 9.38 -23.34
N ILE A 5 -0.27 10.32 -22.45
CA ILE A 5 0.12 10.08 -21.07
C ILE A 5 -0.85 10.83 -20.16
N LEU A 6 -1.40 10.15 -19.17
CA LEU A 6 -2.29 10.75 -18.17
C LEU A 6 -1.59 10.77 -16.80
N PHE A 7 -1.52 11.96 -16.20
CA PHE A 7 -1.11 12.14 -14.82
C PHE A 7 -2.33 12.53 -13.97
N LEU A 8 -2.48 11.89 -12.82
CA LEU A 8 -3.54 12.19 -11.88
C LEU A 8 -3.15 11.78 -10.46
N THR A 9 -3.81 12.40 -9.47
CA THR A 9 -3.69 12.00 -8.07
C THR A 9 -4.66 10.87 -7.74
N TYR A 10 -4.37 10.12 -6.67
CA TYR A 10 -5.31 9.15 -6.12
C TYR A 10 -6.65 9.77 -5.70
N ALA A 11 -6.64 11.00 -5.19
CA ALA A 11 -7.85 11.74 -4.82
C ALA A 11 -8.73 12.01 -6.05
N THR A 12 -8.11 12.35 -7.19
CA THR A 12 -8.82 12.51 -8.46
C THR A 12 -9.36 11.18 -8.96
N LEU A 13 -8.57 10.10 -8.90
CA LEU A 13 -8.98 8.76 -9.33
C LEU A 13 -10.26 8.27 -8.63
N ARG A 14 -10.36 8.49 -7.32
CA ARG A 14 -11.54 8.09 -6.52
C ARG A 14 -12.73 9.05 -6.61
N SER A 15 -12.59 10.17 -7.32
CA SER A 15 -13.64 11.21 -7.35
C SER A 15 -14.84 10.80 -8.22
N VAL A 16 -16.03 11.20 -7.78
CA VAL A 16 -17.29 11.12 -8.54
C VAL A 16 -17.77 12.55 -8.77
N ARG A 17 -18.05 12.91 -10.02
CA ARG A 17 -18.57 14.24 -10.36
C ARG A 17 -20.09 14.27 -10.30
N GLN A 18 -20.65 15.48 -10.32
CA GLN A 18 -22.09 15.74 -10.23
C GLN A 18 -22.90 15.14 -11.40
N ASP A 19 -22.25 14.80 -12.51
CA ASP A 19 -22.82 14.11 -13.67
C ASP A 19 -22.92 12.58 -13.48
N ASN A 20 -22.67 12.07 -12.26
CA ASN A 20 -22.66 10.65 -11.89
C ASN A 20 -21.64 9.77 -12.64
N ILE A 21 -20.74 10.34 -13.43
CA ILE A 21 -19.65 9.60 -14.06
C ILE A 21 -18.41 9.74 -13.19
N SER A 22 -17.92 8.63 -12.67
CA SER A 22 -16.69 8.59 -11.88
C SER A 22 -15.47 8.91 -12.74
N ARG A 23 -14.42 9.48 -12.13
CA ARG A 23 -13.15 9.67 -12.84
C ARG A 23 -12.61 8.34 -13.37
N LEU A 24 -12.78 7.26 -12.62
CA LEU A 24 -12.42 5.92 -13.06
C LEU A 24 -13.11 5.54 -14.38
N GLN A 25 -14.42 5.75 -14.51
CA GLN A 25 -15.15 5.46 -15.76
C GLN A 25 -14.68 6.33 -16.92
N GLN A 26 -14.34 7.59 -16.69
CA GLN A 26 -13.77 8.45 -17.73
C GLN A 26 -12.43 7.92 -18.23
N ILE A 27 -11.57 7.44 -17.32
CA ILE A 27 -10.31 6.80 -17.68
C ILE A 27 -10.57 5.52 -18.47
N LEU A 28 -11.48 4.67 -17.99
CA LEU A 28 -11.86 3.42 -18.67
C LEU A 28 -12.52 3.63 -20.03
N GLY A 29 -13.17 4.77 -20.28
CA GLY A 29 -13.69 5.13 -21.60
C GLY A 29 -12.63 5.76 -22.51
N TRP A 30 -11.59 6.38 -21.93
CA TRP A 30 -10.44 6.89 -22.67
C TRP A 30 -9.45 5.78 -23.05
N THR A 31 -9.26 4.81 -22.16
CA THR A 31 -8.52 3.57 -22.43
C THR A 31 -9.43 2.58 -23.14
N ASP A 32 -8.92 1.86 -24.13
CA ASP A 32 -9.63 0.69 -24.64
C ASP A 32 -9.66 -0.42 -23.56
N THR A 33 -10.67 -1.29 -23.55
CA THR A 33 -10.66 -2.52 -22.73
C THR A 33 -9.45 -3.41 -23.05
N GLU A 34 -8.94 -3.25 -24.26
CA GLU A 34 -7.80 -3.94 -24.81
C GLU A 34 -6.46 -3.23 -24.51
N PHE A 35 -6.44 -2.23 -23.62
CA PHE A 35 -5.26 -1.43 -23.28
C PHE A 35 -4.10 -2.27 -22.72
N GLU A 36 -2.97 -2.25 -23.44
CA GLU A 36 -1.74 -2.97 -23.07
C GLU A 36 -0.65 -2.03 -22.53
N GLY A 37 -0.96 -0.77 -22.28
CA GLY A 37 0.01 0.22 -21.80
C GLY A 37 0.46 -0.01 -20.36
N VAL A 38 1.17 0.98 -19.81
CA VAL A 38 1.71 0.92 -18.44
C VAL A 38 0.87 1.80 -17.52
N ILE A 39 0.53 1.28 -16.34
CA ILE A 39 -0.04 2.02 -15.23
C ILE A 39 0.99 2.02 -14.11
N LEU A 40 1.45 3.22 -13.72
CA LEU A 40 2.41 3.41 -12.65
C LEU A 40 1.70 3.98 -11.43
N PHE A 41 1.73 3.23 -10.33
CA PHE A 41 1.28 3.69 -9.02
C PHE A 41 2.49 4.18 -8.24
N ASP A 42 2.65 5.50 -8.20
CA ASP A 42 3.67 6.15 -7.38
C ASP A 42 3.20 6.26 -5.93
N GLU A 43 4.14 6.18 -4.99
CA GLU A 43 3.89 5.99 -3.56
C GLU A 43 2.75 5.00 -3.29
N SER A 44 2.84 3.82 -3.91
CA SER A 44 1.77 2.81 -3.92
C SER A 44 1.33 2.36 -2.53
N HIS A 45 2.17 2.57 -1.50
CA HIS A 45 1.79 2.35 -0.10
C HIS A 45 0.57 3.19 0.32
N ALA A 46 0.29 4.31 -0.35
CA ALA A 46 -0.91 5.11 -0.15
C ALA A 46 -2.21 4.39 -0.57
N MET A 47 -2.12 3.30 -1.34
CA MET A 47 -3.22 2.37 -1.60
C MET A 47 -3.35 1.27 -0.55
N GLY A 48 -2.52 1.31 0.51
CA GLY A 48 -2.65 0.45 1.68
C GLY A 48 -4.08 0.41 2.21
N ASN A 49 -4.45 -0.71 2.80
CA ASN A 49 -5.80 -0.99 3.29
C ASN A 49 -6.88 -1.04 2.19
N ALA A 50 -6.52 -1.26 0.91
CA ALA A 50 -7.49 -1.47 -0.17
C ALA A 50 -8.48 -2.62 0.14
N ALA A 51 -8.01 -3.64 0.85
CA ALA A 51 -8.78 -4.83 1.17
C ALA A 51 -9.36 -4.82 2.61
N GLY A 52 -9.36 -3.66 3.26
CA GLY A 52 -9.79 -3.50 4.65
C GLY A 52 -8.79 -4.07 5.66
N THR A 53 -8.87 -3.58 6.90
CA THR A 53 -8.11 -4.07 8.05
C THR A 53 -9.07 -4.75 9.04
N GLN A 54 -8.72 -5.95 9.50
CA GLN A 54 -9.27 -6.48 10.74
C GLN A 54 -8.42 -5.92 11.88
N GLY A 55 -9.05 -5.25 12.84
CA GLY A 55 -8.41 -4.87 14.09
C GLY A 55 -9.31 -5.22 15.27
N ASP A 56 -8.80 -5.01 16.49
CA ASP A 56 -9.49 -5.31 17.76
C ASP A 56 -10.83 -4.56 17.92
N PHE A 57 -11.09 -3.56 17.08
CA PHE A 57 -12.30 -2.74 17.07
C PHE A 57 -13.23 -3.00 15.85
N GLY A 58 -13.03 -4.09 15.10
CA GLY A 58 -13.90 -4.53 14.01
C GLY A 58 -13.29 -4.45 12.60
N THR A 59 -14.11 -4.74 11.58
CA THR A 59 -13.72 -4.76 10.17
C THR A 59 -13.76 -3.35 9.58
N ALA A 60 -12.61 -2.74 9.31
CA ALA A 60 -12.55 -1.43 8.66
C ALA A 60 -12.77 -1.57 7.15
N LYS A 61 -13.70 -0.78 6.60
CA LYS A 61 -13.95 -0.68 5.16
C LYS A 61 -12.65 -0.30 4.44
N GLY A 62 -12.36 -0.98 3.32
CA GLY A 62 -11.19 -0.67 2.52
C GLY A 62 -11.13 0.79 2.11
N SER A 63 -9.94 1.38 2.09
CA SER A 63 -9.73 2.76 1.68
C SER A 63 -10.34 3.01 0.30
N GLU A 64 -11.21 4.00 0.15
CA GLU A 64 -11.81 4.36 -1.15
C GLU A 64 -10.74 4.62 -2.22
N GLN A 65 -9.58 5.13 -1.80
CA GLN A 65 -8.40 5.29 -2.64
C GLN A 65 -7.80 3.94 -3.07
N GLY A 66 -7.60 3.02 -2.13
CA GLY A 66 -7.10 1.68 -2.42
C GLY A 66 -8.05 0.90 -3.33
N LEU A 67 -9.35 0.98 -3.07
CA LEU A 67 -10.39 0.36 -3.90
C LEU A 67 -10.39 0.92 -5.32
N ALA A 68 -10.25 2.24 -5.51
CA ALA A 68 -10.20 2.83 -6.83
C ALA A 68 -8.96 2.36 -7.64
N GLY A 69 -7.79 2.26 -6.99
CA GLY A 69 -6.59 1.69 -7.60
C GLY A 69 -6.74 0.23 -7.99
N VAL A 70 -7.29 -0.61 -7.10
CA VAL A 70 -7.57 -2.04 -7.37
C VAL A 70 -8.60 -2.22 -8.49
N ARG A 71 -9.65 -1.40 -8.53
CA ARG A 71 -10.65 -1.45 -9.61
C ARG A 71 -10.04 -1.11 -10.97
N LEU A 72 -9.15 -0.11 -11.03
CA LEU A 72 -8.48 0.26 -12.27
C LEU A 72 -7.65 -0.90 -12.86
N GLN A 73 -6.78 -1.52 -12.04
CA GLN A 73 -5.95 -2.64 -12.52
C GLN A 73 -6.75 -3.89 -12.86
N ASN A 74 -7.89 -4.14 -12.19
CA ASN A 74 -8.78 -5.26 -12.50
C ASN A 74 -9.58 -5.03 -13.79
N ALA A 75 -9.98 -3.79 -14.05
CA ALA A 75 -10.73 -3.43 -15.26
C ALA A 75 -9.85 -3.43 -16.53
N LEU A 76 -8.53 -3.33 -16.38
CA LEU A 76 -7.56 -3.33 -17.48
C LEU A 76 -6.58 -4.51 -17.33
N PRO A 77 -7.02 -5.76 -17.55
CA PRO A 77 -6.24 -6.96 -17.23
C PRO A 77 -4.97 -7.13 -18.07
N ARG A 78 -4.89 -6.48 -19.24
CA ARG A 78 -3.70 -6.48 -20.10
C ARG A 78 -2.73 -5.35 -19.82
N ALA A 79 -3.12 -4.39 -18.97
CA ALA A 79 -2.22 -3.33 -18.57
C ALA A 79 -1.05 -3.91 -17.75
N ARG A 80 0.14 -3.36 -18.00
CA ARG A 80 1.33 -3.61 -17.20
C ARG A 80 1.30 -2.70 -15.99
N ILE A 81 1.42 -3.25 -14.79
CA ILE A 81 1.36 -2.47 -13.55
C ILE A 81 2.77 -2.34 -12.96
N ALA A 82 3.15 -1.11 -12.63
CA ALA A 82 4.35 -0.82 -11.85
C ALA A 82 3.93 -0.19 -10.52
N TYR A 83 4.36 -0.78 -9.39
CA TYR A 83 4.17 -0.21 -8.06
C TYR A 83 5.50 0.38 -7.59
N VAL A 84 5.52 1.67 -7.28
CA VAL A 84 6.70 2.39 -6.77
C VAL A 84 6.40 2.84 -5.36
N SER A 85 7.26 2.49 -4.41
CA SER A 85 7.10 2.87 -3.01
C SER A 85 8.41 2.77 -2.25
N ALA A 86 8.66 3.75 -1.36
CA ALA A 86 9.80 3.73 -0.46
C ALA A 86 9.68 2.68 0.67
N THR A 87 8.46 2.28 1.03
CA THR A 87 8.17 1.47 2.24
C THR A 87 7.28 0.26 1.98
N GLY A 88 7.12 -0.12 0.70
CA GLY A 88 6.07 -1.06 0.25
C GLY A 88 6.05 -2.43 0.91
N ALA A 89 7.19 -2.94 1.40
CA ALA A 89 7.34 -4.29 1.95
C ALA A 89 7.71 -4.29 3.46
N THR A 90 7.26 -3.28 4.22
CA THR A 90 7.51 -3.20 5.67
C THR A 90 6.60 -4.11 6.50
N LYS A 91 5.37 -4.38 6.03
CA LYS A 91 4.45 -5.35 6.61
C LYS A 91 3.66 -6.07 5.52
N PRO A 92 3.19 -7.32 5.73
CA PRO A 92 2.45 -8.07 4.71
C PRO A 92 1.16 -7.38 4.24
N GLU A 93 0.47 -6.64 5.12
CA GLU A 93 -0.79 -5.95 4.77
C GLU A 93 -0.56 -4.88 3.69
N ASN A 94 0.66 -4.33 3.66
CA ASN A 94 1.07 -3.30 2.71
C ASN A 94 1.25 -3.86 1.29
N LEU A 95 1.15 -5.17 1.08
CA LEU A 95 1.16 -5.76 -0.27
C LEU A 95 -0.25 -6.00 -0.82
N SER A 96 -1.30 -5.71 -0.04
CA SER A 96 -2.70 -5.97 -0.44
C SER A 96 -3.16 -5.25 -1.72
N TYR A 97 -2.58 -4.09 -2.04
CA TYR A 97 -2.86 -3.38 -3.29
C TYR A 97 -2.09 -3.94 -4.50
N ALA A 98 -1.03 -4.72 -4.25
CA ALA A 98 -0.14 -5.27 -5.25
C ALA A 98 -0.59 -6.67 -5.71
N SER A 99 -1.89 -6.83 -5.96
CA SER A 99 -2.52 -8.11 -6.30
C SER A 99 -1.94 -8.75 -7.57
N ARG A 100 -1.31 -7.97 -8.46
CA ARG A 100 -0.69 -8.45 -9.70
C ARG A 100 0.68 -9.06 -9.53
N LEU A 101 1.25 -9.06 -8.32
CA LEU A 101 2.51 -9.75 -8.01
C LEU A 101 2.35 -11.27 -7.93
N GLY A 102 1.13 -11.81 -7.91
CA GLY A 102 0.91 -13.26 -7.86
C GLY A 102 1.27 -13.87 -6.51
N LEU A 103 1.10 -13.12 -5.42
CA LEU A 103 1.38 -13.58 -4.06
C LEU A 103 0.32 -14.54 -3.51
N TRP A 104 -0.89 -14.51 -4.04
CA TRP A 104 -1.98 -15.40 -3.69
C TRP A 104 -2.94 -15.56 -4.87
N GLY A 105 -3.82 -16.57 -4.80
CA GLY A 105 -4.78 -16.91 -5.83
C GLY A 105 -4.37 -18.12 -6.66
N ALA A 106 -5.11 -18.37 -7.73
CA ALA A 106 -4.91 -19.54 -8.59
C ALA A 106 -3.47 -19.59 -9.15
N GLY A 107 -2.82 -20.74 -9.01
CA GLY A 107 -1.45 -20.96 -9.49
C GLY A 107 -0.35 -20.46 -8.56
N THR A 108 -0.68 -20.03 -7.34
CA THR A 108 0.28 -19.54 -6.33
C THR A 108 0.33 -20.48 -5.13
N GLY A 109 1.30 -20.28 -4.22
CA GLY A 109 1.43 -21.06 -2.99
C GLY A 109 0.34 -20.80 -1.94
N PHE A 110 -0.48 -19.76 -2.13
CA PHE A 110 -1.54 -19.37 -1.19
C PHE A 110 -2.88 -19.25 -1.91
N THR A 111 -3.91 -19.94 -1.40
CA THR A 111 -5.23 -19.97 -2.03
C THR A 111 -5.87 -18.58 -2.14
N ASP A 112 -5.70 -17.77 -1.09
CA ASP A 112 -6.24 -16.43 -0.99
C ASP A 112 -5.35 -15.53 -0.11
N ARG A 113 -5.74 -14.26 -0.01
CA ARG A 113 -5.04 -13.27 0.81
C ARG A 113 -4.97 -13.69 2.28
N ASN A 114 -6.04 -14.22 2.87
CA ASN A 114 -6.06 -14.52 4.30
C ASN A 114 -5.07 -15.64 4.64
N ALA A 115 -4.97 -16.65 3.76
CA ALA A 115 -3.96 -17.70 3.87
C ALA A 115 -2.53 -17.14 3.79
N PHE A 116 -2.29 -16.19 2.87
CA PHE A 116 -1.01 -15.49 2.79
C PHE A 116 -0.70 -14.71 4.07
N MET A 117 -1.65 -13.90 4.55
CA MET A 117 -1.48 -13.09 5.76
C MET A 117 -1.17 -13.96 6.98
N ALA A 118 -1.94 -15.03 7.21
CA ALA A 118 -1.73 -15.94 8.33
C ALA A 118 -0.36 -16.63 8.29
N ALA A 119 0.13 -16.99 7.10
CA ALA A 119 1.46 -17.57 6.95
C ALA A 119 2.57 -16.55 7.23
N MET A 120 2.40 -15.29 6.82
CA MET A 120 3.37 -14.23 7.12
C MET A 120 3.39 -13.88 8.60
N ASP A 121 2.22 -13.86 9.27
CA ASP A 121 2.13 -13.61 10.71
C ASP A 121 2.79 -14.74 11.51
N GLY A 122 2.53 -16.00 11.14
CA GLY A 122 3.13 -17.16 11.81
C GLY A 122 4.63 -17.31 11.58
N GLY A 123 5.13 -16.90 10.41
CA GLY A 123 6.55 -16.99 10.06
C GLY A 123 7.37 -15.72 10.35
N GLY A 124 6.70 -14.61 10.68
CA GLY A 124 7.33 -13.32 10.98
C GLY A 124 8.25 -12.81 9.87
N ILE A 125 9.35 -12.17 10.27
CA ILE A 125 10.31 -11.54 9.34
C ILE A 125 10.91 -12.56 8.38
N ALA A 126 11.23 -13.77 8.83
CA ALA A 126 11.86 -14.79 8.00
C ALA A 126 10.96 -15.21 6.81
N ALA A 127 9.64 -15.33 7.02
CA ALA A 127 8.72 -15.63 5.93
C ALA A 127 8.64 -14.48 4.92
N MET A 128 8.61 -13.24 5.40
CA MET A 128 8.60 -12.05 4.54
C MET A 128 9.91 -11.92 3.74
N GLU A 129 11.05 -12.29 4.31
CA GLU A 129 12.35 -12.31 3.61
C GLU A 129 12.36 -13.31 2.45
N ILE A 130 11.74 -14.48 2.63
CA ILE A 130 11.59 -15.48 1.55
C ILE A 130 10.74 -14.90 0.43
N VAL A 131 9.57 -14.31 0.74
CA VAL A 131 8.70 -13.69 -0.27
C VAL A 131 9.46 -12.58 -1.02
N ALA A 132 10.16 -11.71 -0.30
CA ALA A 132 10.93 -10.63 -0.92
C ALA A 132 12.07 -11.18 -1.80
N ARG A 133 12.73 -12.27 -1.39
CA ARG A 133 13.77 -12.95 -2.17
C ARG A 133 13.21 -13.55 -3.46
N ASP A 134 12.08 -14.24 -3.39
CA ASP A 134 11.45 -14.88 -4.53
C ASP A 134 10.94 -13.85 -5.54
N LEU A 135 10.33 -12.76 -5.07
CA LEU A 135 9.96 -11.64 -5.93
C LEU A 135 11.17 -10.98 -6.60
N LYS A 136 12.32 -10.89 -5.92
CA LYS A 136 13.57 -10.41 -6.53
C LYS A 136 14.10 -11.39 -7.58
N ALA A 137 14.11 -12.68 -7.28
CA ALA A 137 14.61 -13.73 -8.17
C ALA A 137 13.79 -13.82 -9.47
N THR A 138 12.48 -13.59 -9.39
CA THR A 138 11.56 -13.54 -10.54
C THR A 138 11.59 -12.21 -11.30
N GLY A 139 12.31 -11.21 -10.79
CA GLY A 139 12.36 -9.86 -11.37
C GLY A 139 11.11 -9.01 -11.14
N LEU A 140 10.15 -9.49 -10.33
CA LEU A 140 8.92 -8.77 -9.99
C LEU A 140 9.13 -7.70 -8.92
N TYR A 141 10.24 -7.75 -8.18
CA TYR A 141 10.57 -6.78 -7.15
C TYR A 141 12.03 -6.32 -7.23
N THR A 142 12.21 -5.00 -7.26
CA THR A 142 13.51 -4.36 -7.12
C THR A 142 13.51 -3.49 -5.87
N ALA A 143 14.53 -3.62 -5.04
CA ALA A 143 14.74 -2.78 -3.88
C ALA A 143 16.15 -2.20 -3.95
N ARG A 144 16.26 -0.87 -3.98
CA ARG A 144 17.53 -0.15 -3.91
C ARG A 144 17.57 0.58 -2.58
N ALA A 145 18.68 0.45 -1.86
CA ALA A 145 18.96 1.25 -0.68
C ALA A 145 19.83 2.44 -1.08
N LEU A 146 19.55 3.61 -0.51
CA LEU A 146 20.48 4.73 -0.57
C LEU A 146 21.59 4.49 0.46
N SER A 147 22.82 4.83 0.08
CA SER A 147 23.94 4.83 1.02
C SER A 147 23.79 6.01 1.97
N PHE A 148 23.94 5.77 3.27
CA PHE A 148 24.07 6.82 4.28
C PHE A 148 25.53 7.26 4.48
N ALA A 149 26.45 6.84 3.61
CA ALA A 149 27.83 7.31 3.66
C ALA A 149 27.89 8.84 3.57
N GLY A 150 28.47 9.47 4.59
CA GLY A 150 28.56 10.94 4.68
C GLY A 150 27.33 11.64 5.25
N VAL A 151 26.31 10.90 5.73
CA VAL A 151 25.17 11.49 6.46
C VAL A 151 25.54 11.63 7.94
N GLU A 152 25.56 12.87 8.43
CA GLU A 152 25.73 13.19 9.85
C GLU A 152 24.37 13.47 10.50
N TYR A 153 24.17 12.97 11.72
CA TYR A 153 22.96 13.21 12.52
C TYR A 153 23.32 14.03 13.75
N ASP A 154 22.74 15.23 13.89
CA ASP A 154 22.85 16.06 15.10
C ASP A 154 21.49 16.13 15.82
N PRO A 155 21.22 15.25 16.80
CA PRO A 155 19.96 15.23 17.52
C PRO A 155 19.88 16.42 18.48
N LEU A 156 19.07 17.42 18.10
CA LEU A 156 18.88 18.62 18.91
C LEU A 156 17.91 18.36 20.08
N LYS A 157 18.44 18.39 21.30
CA LYS A 157 17.63 18.21 22.52
C LYS A 157 16.96 19.53 22.89
N HIS A 158 15.63 19.57 22.78
CA HIS A 158 14.83 20.67 23.31
C HIS A 158 14.24 20.29 24.68
N PRO A 159 14.64 20.94 25.77
CA PRO A 159 13.98 20.76 27.06
C PRO A 159 12.55 21.28 26.98
N LEU A 160 11.57 20.46 27.37
CA LEU A 160 10.19 20.91 27.49
C LEU A 160 10.08 21.93 28.63
N SER A 161 9.39 23.04 28.38
CA SER A 161 9.06 24.00 29.43
C SER A 161 8.07 23.39 30.43
N PRO A 162 8.11 23.78 31.72
CA PRO A 162 7.28 23.18 32.77
C PRO A 162 5.75 23.28 32.55
N ASP A 163 5.30 24.21 31.72
CA ASP A 163 3.90 24.39 31.30
C ASP A 163 3.44 23.34 30.25
N ARG A 164 4.37 22.57 29.67
CA ARG A 164 4.14 21.60 28.59
C ARG A 164 4.40 20.15 29.00
N SER A 165 4.84 19.89 30.23
CA SER A 165 4.84 18.54 30.78
C SER A 165 3.41 18.09 31.10
N PRO A 166 2.91 16.97 30.54
CA PRO A 166 1.59 16.46 30.92
C PRO A 166 1.58 16.25 32.43
N SER A 167 0.59 16.83 33.11
CA SER A 167 0.41 16.68 34.56
C SER A 167 0.20 15.21 34.89
N MET A 168 1.27 14.49 35.20
CA MET A 168 1.18 13.18 35.84
C MET A 168 0.78 13.44 37.28
N THR A 169 -0.52 13.55 37.53
CA THR A 169 -1.08 13.49 38.88
C THR A 169 -0.81 12.07 39.40
N PRO A 170 0.00 11.87 40.44
CA PRO A 170 0.17 10.55 41.02
C PRO A 170 -1.13 10.21 41.76
N SER A 171 -1.87 9.23 41.25
CA SER A 171 -2.95 8.60 42.01
C SER A 171 -2.35 7.99 43.27
N ARG A 172 -2.65 8.57 44.44
CA ARG A 172 -2.34 7.99 45.74
C ARG A 172 -2.97 6.60 45.83
N MET A 173 -2.16 5.54 45.76
CA MET A 173 -2.51 4.29 46.42
C MET A 173 -2.42 4.55 47.94
N GLY A 174 -3.57 4.78 48.56
CA GLY A 174 -3.72 4.71 50.00
C GLY A 174 -3.76 3.25 50.42
N GLY A 175 -2.73 2.80 51.12
CA GLY A 175 -2.82 1.59 51.93
C GLY A 175 -3.66 1.85 53.18
N ARG A 176 -4.62 0.97 53.42
CA ARG A 176 -4.91 0.35 54.71
C ARG A 176 -5.40 -1.06 54.46
#